data_AF-A0AAD4IIK9-F1
#
_entry.id   AF-A0AAD4IIK9-F1
#
_cell.length_a   1.000
_cell.length_b   1.000
_cell.length_c   1.000
_cell.angle_alpha   90.00
_cell.angle_beta   90.00
_cell.angle_gamma   90.00
#
_symmetry.space_group_name_H-M   'P 1'
#
loop_
_entity.id
_entity.type
_entity.pdbx_description
1 polymer ?
#
loop_
_entity_poly.entity_id
_entity_poly.type
_entity_poly.pdbx_seq_one_letter_code
_entity_poly.pdbx_strand_id
1 'polypeptide(L)'
;MTEHTPLRQRGFALETNAGINGLIAACNKNDRFNLLHDDDVLPGNLDNSVHPAFCWFDSDGPMRRMLQLASHFISHDTLLTFFVPLLYGRELTSAVGHARKTYLSDPLARVPEEKRGQYLAGVREALHCIGHSVSFQFRPSAERVYARTMRDAAKPSHAISCCPAFQRRYSCRIELADYFRNYYSTEWGYGWEHFMFGSVINPQDKKRPGTHLLMRKVWADQALADKAGGKEYCDVPMSYIAKWFRKETWNTIAEQGPTAIVLPTSHFKIQSSNKYGAWIVASAHPEIKKDLEILHSHWKRHAGRLNSQSGSSPPSAARLRPYRILWKLVSTTKLQVDNVPVPIRPPPKSRPSSTCVQSLTQTMPACYKPTKTLLETKQDSIKEAIGSSSNLERSNDTFQQRQETHGI
;
A
#
# COMPACT_ATOMS: atom_id res chain seq x y z
N MET A 1 -0.59 -2.05 47.16
CA MET A 1 0.40 -1.01 46.80
C MET A 1 1.01 -1.40 45.46
N THR A 2 0.47 -0.87 44.37
CA THR A 2 0.98 -1.09 43.02
C THR A 2 2.07 -0.06 42.74
N GLU A 3 3.32 -0.52 42.63
CA GLU A 3 4.46 0.30 42.25
C GLU A 3 4.24 0.87 40.84
N HIS A 4 4.00 2.18 40.77
CA HIS A 4 4.05 2.92 39.52
C HIS A 4 5.52 3.05 39.09
N THR A 5 5.97 2.16 38.22
CA THR A 5 7.25 2.33 37.53
C THR A 5 7.20 3.64 36.74
N PRO A 6 8.06 4.63 37.03
CA PRO A 6 8.04 5.90 36.32
C PRO A 6 8.35 5.63 34.84
N LEU A 7 7.39 6.01 33.98
CA LEU A 7 7.57 5.99 32.53
C LEU A 7 8.79 6.85 32.20
N ARG A 8 9.89 6.16 31.88
CA ARG A 8 11.14 6.73 31.40
C ARG A 8 10.79 7.67 30.25
N GLN A 9 10.83 8.97 30.51
CA GLN A 9 10.65 10.00 29.49
C GLN A 9 11.80 9.83 28.50
N ARG A 10 11.59 9.03 27.44
CA ARG A 10 12.46 9.06 26.27
C ARG A 10 12.45 10.51 25.83
N GLY A 11 13.59 11.18 25.94
CA GLY A 11 13.78 12.50 25.36
C GLY A 11 13.46 12.38 23.87
N PHE A 12 12.26 12.77 23.50
CA PHE A 12 11.85 12.90 22.10
C PHE A 12 12.65 14.08 21.58
N ALA A 13 13.76 13.77 20.92
CA ALA A 13 14.65 14.75 20.32
C ALA A 13 13.86 15.69 19.39
N LEU A 14 14.39 16.89 19.19
CA LEU A 14 14.02 17.86 18.14
C LEU A 14 14.23 17.28 16.72
N GLU A 15 13.73 16.07 16.45
CA GLU A 15 13.89 15.30 15.22
C GLU A 15 13.13 15.88 14.03
N THR A 16 12.31 16.91 14.24
CA THR A 16 11.53 17.56 13.18
C THR A 16 12.41 18.16 12.09
N ASN A 17 13.67 18.43 12.39
CA ASN A 17 14.60 19.05 11.45
C ASN A 17 15.46 18.07 10.65
N ALA A 18 15.48 16.76 10.92
CA ALA A 18 16.39 15.82 10.24
C ALA A 18 15.72 15.01 9.12
N GLY A 19 16.51 14.62 8.11
CA GLY A 19 16.06 13.74 7.03
C GLY A 19 14.97 14.35 6.14
N ILE A 20 14.08 13.50 5.61
CA ILE A 20 13.07 13.93 4.65
C ILE A 20 12.07 14.93 5.24
N ASN A 21 11.76 14.86 6.54
CA ASN A 21 10.82 15.78 7.18
C ASN A 21 11.35 17.21 7.24
N GLY A 22 12.63 17.38 7.57
CA GLY A 22 13.28 18.70 7.49
C GLY A 22 13.23 19.28 6.08
N LEU A 23 13.46 18.45 5.05
CA LEU A 23 13.37 18.88 3.65
C LEU A 23 11.95 19.31 3.28
N ILE A 24 10.94 18.52 3.64
CA ILE A 24 9.53 18.82 3.39
C ILE A 24 9.13 20.14 4.08
N ALA A 25 9.53 20.34 5.35
CA ALA A 25 9.28 21.56 6.10
C ALA A 25 9.96 22.79 5.50
N ALA A 26 11.20 22.64 5.04
CA ALA A 26 11.92 23.72 4.35
C ALA A 26 11.29 24.06 3.00
N CYS A 27 10.83 23.06 2.24
CA CYS A 27 10.19 23.27 0.94
C CYS A 27 8.84 23.96 1.06
N ASN A 28 7.99 23.50 1.99
CA ASN A 28 6.66 24.06 2.20
C ASN A 28 6.59 24.99 3.43
N LYS A 29 7.64 25.80 3.62
CA LYS A 29 7.69 26.72 4.76
C LYS A 29 6.55 27.73 4.68
N ASN A 30 5.86 27.91 5.82
CA ASN A 30 4.65 28.72 5.98
C ASN A 30 3.50 28.28 5.06
N ASP A 31 3.43 26.99 4.76
CA ASP A 31 2.44 26.39 3.86
C ASP A 31 2.29 27.13 2.52
N ARG A 32 3.41 27.59 1.95
CA ARG A 32 3.42 28.42 0.73
C ARG A 32 2.75 27.80 -0.50
N PHE A 33 2.57 26.48 -0.51
CA PHE A 33 1.91 25.75 -1.59
C PHE A 33 0.49 25.31 -1.20
N ASN A 34 -0.06 25.80 -0.08
CA ASN A 34 -1.37 25.44 0.46
C ASN A 34 -1.55 23.90 0.50
N LEU A 35 -0.50 23.18 0.93
CA LEU A 35 -0.56 21.72 0.98
C LEU A 35 -1.34 21.26 2.20
N LEU A 36 -1.45 22.09 3.26
CA LEU A 36 -2.16 21.80 4.50
C LEU A 36 -3.47 22.57 4.61
N HIS A 37 -3.40 23.88 4.39
CA HIS A 37 -4.48 24.84 4.56
C HIS A 37 -4.86 25.41 3.19
N ASP A 38 -5.81 24.74 2.56
CA ASP A 38 -6.43 25.17 1.32
C ASP A 38 -7.89 25.47 1.62
N ASP A 39 -8.24 26.76 1.66
CA ASP A 39 -9.58 27.25 2.02
C ASP A 39 -10.65 26.84 1.00
N ASP A 40 -10.25 26.44 -0.21
CA ASP A 40 -11.14 25.96 -1.26
C ASP A 40 -11.53 24.48 -1.07
N VAL A 41 -11.00 23.81 -0.04
CA VAL A 41 -11.31 22.41 0.25
C VAL A 41 -12.72 22.25 0.78
N LEU A 42 -13.58 21.69 -0.07
CA LEU A 42 -14.93 21.31 0.33
C LEU A 42 -14.91 20.10 1.29
N PRO A 43 -15.82 20.06 2.27
CA PRO A 43 -15.95 18.90 3.17
C PRO A 43 -16.34 17.64 2.39
N GLY A 44 -15.89 16.48 2.87
CA GLY A 44 -16.31 15.19 2.30
C GLY A 44 -17.82 14.99 2.42
N ASN A 45 -18.44 14.45 1.37
CA ASN A 45 -19.90 14.21 1.29
C ASN A 45 -20.25 12.76 0.94
N LEU A 46 -19.36 11.80 1.23
CA LEU A 46 -19.66 10.37 1.08
C LEU A 46 -20.78 9.95 2.05
N ASP A 47 -21.87 9.43 1.51
CA ASP A 47 -23.01 8.91 2.27
C ASP A 47 -23.37 7.47 1.92
N ASN A 48 -22.51 6.80 1.13
CA ASN A 48 -22.69 5.40 0.80
C ASN A 48 -22.63 4.51 2.04
N SER A 49 -23.27 3.36 1.99
CA SER A 49 -23.11 2.32 3.01
C SER A 49 -21.69 1.78 3.00
N VAL A 50 -21.17 1.47 4.19
CA VAL A 50 -19.95 0.67 4.33
C VAL A 50 -20.25 -0.74 3.82
N HIS A 51 -19.45 -1.20 2.87
CA HIS A 51 -19.60 -2.51 2.25
C HIS A 51 -19.47 -3.63 3.31
N PRO A 52 -20.25 -4.73 3.24
CA PRO A 52 -20.22 -5.80 4.24
C PRO A 52 -18.84 -6.41 4.50
N ALA A 53 -17.94 -6.42 3.51
CA ALA A 53 -16.54 -6.83 3.67
C ALA A 53 -15.78 -6.05 4.76
N PHE A 54 -16.27 -4.88 5.14
CA PHE A 54 -15.66 -3.97 6.10
C PHE A 54 -16.48 -3.83 7.40
N CYS A 55 -17.58 -4.57 7.57
CA CYS A 55 -18.49 -4.43 8.71
C CYS A 55 -17.87 -4.75 10.08
N TRP A 56 -16.71 -5.40 10.08
CA TRP A 56 -15.94 -5.74 11.29
C TRP A 56 -15.31 -4.53 11.96
N PHE A 57 -15.09 -3.45 11.22
CA PHE A 57 -14.55 -2.22 11.78
C PHE A 57 -15.68 -1.41 12.42
N ASP A 58 -15.45 -0.96 13.64
CA ASP A 58 -16.38 -0.09 14.36
C ASP A 58 -16.68 1.17 13.52
N SER A 59 -17.97 1.50 13.41
CA SER A 59 -18.52 2.23 12.25
C SER A 59 -18.82 3.70 12.52
N ASP A 60 -18.20 4.28 13.56
CA ASP A 60 -18.39 5.68 13.93
C ASP A 60 -17.12 6.52 13.69
N GLY A 61 -17.33 7.83 13.59
CA GLY A 61 -16.24 8.81 13.48
C GLY A 61 -15.42 8.75 12.17
N PRO A 62 -14.14 9.16 12.21
CA PRO A 62 -13.25 9.22 11.03
C PRO A 62 -13.09 7.88 10.31
N MET A 63 -13.06 6.78 11.06
CA MET A 63 -12.97 5.43 10.50
C MET A 63 -14.13 5.14 9.54
N ARG A 64 -15.36 5.52 9.90
CA ARG A 64 -16.53 5.32 9.02
C ARG A 64 -16.31 5.92 7.63
N ARG A 65 -15.81 7.17 7.56
CA ARG A 65 -15.56 7.86 6.28
C ARG A 65 -14.50 7.15 5.44
N MET A 66 -13.46 6.62 6.08
CA MET A 66 -12.45 5.80 5.39
C MET A 66 -13.04 4.49 4.86
N LEU A 67 -13.91 3.83 5.63
CA LEU A 67 -14.56 2.60 5.18
C LEU A 67 -15.57 2.88 4.06
N GLN A 68 -16.27 4.00 4.10
CA GLN A 68 -17.13 4.47 3.01
C GLN A 68 -16.31 4.70 1.73
N LEU A 69 -15.17 5.37 1.86
CA LEU A 69 -14.22 5.53 0.76
C LEU A 69 -13.75 4.17 0.21
N ALA A 70 -13.27 3.28 1.07
CA ALA A 70 -12.83 1.93 0.68
C ALA A 70 -13.95 1.14 -0.01
N SER A 71 -15.19 1.32 0.42
CA SER A 71 -16.38 0.66 -0.16
C SER A 71 -16.60 1.04 -1.61
N HIS A 72 -16.33 2.29 -1.99
CA HIS A 72 -16.41 2.69 -3.40
C HIS A 72 -15.43 1.92 -4.29
N PHE A 73 -14.23 1.59 -3.80
CA PHE A 73 -13.24 0.82 -4.58
C PHE A 73 -13.68 -0.60 -4.93
N ILE A 74 -14.62 -1.14 -4.16
CA ILE A 74 -15.17 -2.48 -4.35
C ILE A 74 -16.65 -2.48 -4.74
N SER A 75 -17.21 -1.32 -5.07
CA SER A 75 -18.60 -1.19 -5.52
C SER A 75 -18.72 -0.77 -6.99
N HIS A 76 -17.76 0.01 -7.50
CA HIS A 76 -17.80 0.55 -8.87
C HIS A 76 -17.26 -0.43 -9.92
N ASP A 77 -18.05 -0.69 -10.95
CA ASP A 77 -17.76 -1.67 -12.03
C ASP A 77 -16.41 -1.46 -12.70
N THR A 78 -16.06 -0.20 -12.97
CA THR A 78 -14.79 0.16 -13.61
C THR A 78 -13.59 -0.30 -12.77
N LEU A 79 -13.71 -0.29 -11.45
CA LEU A 79 -12.71 -0.77 -10.51
C LEU A 79 -12.78 -2.28 -10.28
N LEU A 80 -13.99 -2.85 -10.31
CA LEU A 80 -14.20 -4.28 -10.13
C LEU A 80 -13.50 -5.13 -11.21
N THR A 81 -13.23 -4.56 -12.39
CA THR A 81 -12.42 -5.19 -13.43
C THR A 81 -11.06 -5.71 -12.93
N PHE A 82 -10.46 -5.06 -11.92
CA PHE A 82 -9.21 -5.51 -11.30
C PHE A 82 -9.32 -6.90 -10.66
N PHE A 83 -10.48 -7.23 -10.10
CA PHE A 83 -10.70 -8.50 -9.40
C PHE A 83 -11.13 -9.63 -10.34
N VAL A 84 -11.51 -9.33 -11.59
CA VAL A 84 -11.96 -10.34 -12.56
C VAL A 84 -10.87 -11.38 -12.84
N PRO A 85 -9.60 -11.03 -13.15
CA PRO A 85 -8.54 -12.02 -13.28
C PRO A 85 -8.27 -12.81 -12.00
N LEU A 86 -8.47 -12.21 -10.82
CA LEU A 86 -8.25 -12.92 -9.55
C LEU A 86 -9.29 -14.03 -9.32
N LEU A 87 -10.52 -13.83 -9.80
CA LEU A 87 -11.63 -14.78 -9.62
C LEU A 87 -11.78 -15.76 -10.79
N TYR A 88 -11.58 -15.29 -12.02
CA TYR A 88 -11.85 -16.06 -13.25
C TYR A 88 -10.62 -16.27 -14.13
N GLY A 89 -9.48 -15.66 -13.79
CA GLY A 89 -8.24 -15.82 -14.53
C GLY A 89 -7.70 -17.23 -14.42
N ARG A 90 -7.19 -17.74 -15.53
CA ARG A 90 -6.45 -19.00 -15.60
C ARG A 90 -4.96 -18.70 -15.47
N GLU A 91 -4.26 -19.61 -14.83
CA GLU A 91 -2.81 -19.55 -14.78
C GLU A 91 -2.21 -19.73 -16.17
N LEU A 92 -1.37 -18.79 -16.60
CA LEU A 92 -0.62 -18.81 -17.84
C LEU A 92 0.87 -18.76 -17.52
N THR A 93 1.64 -19.63 -18.14
CA THR A 93 3.09 -19.66 -18.00
C THR A 93 3.72 -19.25 -19.32
N SER A 94 4.60 -18.25 -19.29
CA SER A 94 5.36 -17.79 -20.45
C SER A 94 6.86 -17.79 -20.15
N ALA A 95 7.66 -18.15 -21.15
CA ALA A 95 9.11 -17.98 -21.11
C ALA A 95 9.46 -16.55 -21.51
N VAL A 96 10.05 -15.80 -20.57
CA VAL A 96 10.58 -14.45 -20.81
C VAL A 96 12.09 -14.50 -20.62
N GLY A 97 12.82 -14.60 -21.74
CA GLY A 97 14.24 -14.95 -21.72
C GLY A 97 14.45 -16.36 -21.16
N HIS A 98 15.30 -16.49 -20.14
CA HIS A 98 15.56 -17.78 -19.47
C HIS A 98 14.63 -18.04 -18.27
N ALA A 99 13.78 -17.09 -17.90
CA ALA A 99 12.89 -17.23 -16.75
C ALA A 99 11.49 -17.67 -17.20
N ARG A 100 10.92 -18.67 -16.51
CA ARG A 100 9.48 -18.96 -16.58
C ARG A 100 8.75 -18.00 -15.66
N LYS A 101 7.79 -17.27 -16.20
CA LYS A 101 6.91 -16.38 -15.43
C LYS A 101 5.48 -16.86 -15.55
N THR A 102 4.82 -16.93 -14.39
CA THR A 102 3.42 -17.27 -14.26
C THR A 102 2.60 -16.00 -14.05
N TYR A 103 1.47 -15.88 -14.74
CA TYR A 103 0.52 -14.77 -14.62
C TYR A 103 -0.92 -15.26 -14.75
N LEU A 104 -1.88 -14.42 -14.40
CA LEU A 104 -3.30 -14.71 -14.61
C LEU A 104 -3.74 -14.16 -15.98
N SER A 105 -4.46 -14.96 -16.75
CA SER A 105 -5.10 -14.52 -17.99
C SER A 105 -6.09 -13.39 -17.72
N ASP A 106 -6.26 -12.47 -18.67
CA ASP A 106 -7.33 -11.46 -18.63
C ASP A 106 -8.64 -12.02 -19.23
N PRO A 107 -9.66 -12.36 -18.41
CA PRO A 107 -10.92 -12.88 -18.91
C PRO A 107 -11.76 -11.82 -19.64
N LEU A 108 -11.40 -10.54 -19.55
CA LEU A 108 -12.15 -9.43 -20.16
C LEU A 108 -11.70 -9.10 -21.58
N ALA A 109 -10.56 -9.61 -22.04
CA ALA A 109 -9.90 -9.15 -23.26
C ALA A 109 -10.76 -9.27 -24.54
N ARG A 110 -11.71 -10.22 -24.61
CA ARG A 110 -12.50 -10.50 -25.82
C ARG A 110 -13.93 -10.99 -25.54
N VAL A 111 -14.49 -10.66 -24.38
CA VAL A 111 -15.84 -11.11 -24.03
C VAL A 111 -16.92 -10.10 -24.42
N PRO A 112 -18.12 -10.56 -24.83
CA PRO A 112 -19.28 -9.70 -25.02
C PRO A 112 -19.62 -8.93 -23.74
N GLU A 113 -20.29 -7.78 -23.89
CA GLU A 113 -20.64 -6.90 -22.75
C GLU A 113 -21.52 -7.60 -21.71
N GLU A 114 -22.46 -8.43 -22.16
CA GLU A 114 -23.30 -9.25 -21.29
C GLU A 114 -22.45 -10.18 -20.40
N LYS A 115 -21.44 -10.84 -20.99
CA LYS A 115 -20.55 -11.74 -20.26
C LYS A 115 -19.63 -10.99 -19.29
N ARG A 116 -19.19 -9.79 -19.67
CA ARG A 116 -18.48 -8.88 -18.75
C ARG A 116 -19.38 -8.52 -17.55
N GLY A 117 -20.65 -8.18 -17.79
CA GLY A 117 -21.62 -7.92 -16.73
C GLY A 117 -21.76 -9.09 -15.76
N GLN A 118 -21.82 -10.32 -16.28
CA GLN A 118 -21.84 -11.54 -15.47
C GLN A 118 -20.57 -11.70 -14.61
N TYR A 119 -19.38 -11.43 -15.16
CA TYR A 119 -18.14 -11.50 -14.38
C TYR A 119 -18.11 -10.44 -13.28
N LEU A 120 -18.54 -9.21 -13.56
CA LEU A 120 -18.59 -8.14 -12.56
C LEU A 120 -19.62 -8.46 -11.47
N ALA A 121 -20.79 -9.00 -11.82
CA ALA A 121 -21.78 -9.47 -10.87
C ALA A 121 -21.22 -10.54 -9.92
N GLY A 122 -20.54 -11.55 -10.47
CA GLY A 122 -19.93 -12.58 -9.64
C GLY A 122 -18.74 -12.09 -8.81
N VAL A 123 -18.00 -11.07 -9.26
CA VAL A 123 -17.02 -10.37 -8.42
C VAL A 123 -17.69 -9.68 -7.23
N ARG A 124 -18.82 -8.97 -7.43
CA ARG A 124 -19.56 -8.33 -6.32
C ARG A 124 -20.03 -9.37 -5.31
N GLU A 125 -20.60 -10.47 -5.80
CA GLU A 125 -21.05 -11.57 -4.96
C GLU A 125 -19.88 -12.17 -4.17
N ALA A 126 -18.74 -12.43 -4.82
CA ALA A 126 -17.52 -12.90 -4.16
C ALA A 126 -17.03 -11.94 -3.07
N LEU A 127 -17.00 -10.64 -3.34
CA LEU A 127 -16.61 -9.61 -2.37
C LEU A 127 -17.63 -9.46 -1.25
N HIS A 128 -18.92 -9.68 -1.50
CA HIS A 128 -19.91 -9.77 -0.43
C HIS A 128 -19.64 -11.00 0.45
N CYS A 129 -19.41 -12.16 -0.17
CA CYS A 129 -19.13 -13.42 0.53
C CYS A 129 -17.85 -13.35 1.37
N ILE A 130 -16.83 -12.61 0.94
CA ILE A 130 -15.57 -12.47 1.68
C ILE A 130 -15.80 -11.87 3.07
N GLY A 131 -16.81 -11.02 3.24
CA GLY A 131 -17.15 -10.41 4.53
C GLY A 131 -17.62 -11.43 5.56
N HIS A 132 -18.14 -12.57 5.12
CA HIS A 132 -18.54 -13.68 6.01
C HIS A 132 -17.34 -14.52 6.45
N SER A 133 -16.28 -14.59 5.64
CA SER A 133 -15.14 -15.48 5.86
C SER A 133 -13.89 -14.77 6.41
N VAL A 134 -13.87 -13.44 6.45
CA VAL A 134 -12.72 -12.66 6.92
C VAL A 134 -13.10 -11.92 8.19
N SER A 135 -12.28 -12.05 9.23
CA SER A 135 -12.38 -11.24 10.45
C SER A 135 -11.10 -10.45 10.69
N PHE A 136 -11.21 -9.33 11.38
CA PHE A 136 -10.08 -8.50 11.76
C PHE A 136 -9.93 -8.48 13.28
N GLN A 137 -8.69 -8.54 13.77
CA GLN A 137 -8.42 -8.44 15.20
C GLN A 137 -7.17 -7.62 15.47
N PHE A 138 -7.26 -6.69 16.42
CA PHE A 138 -6.07 -6.01 16.95
C PHE A 138 -5.43 -6.86 18.04
N ARG A 139 -4.12 -7.09 17.95
CA ARG A 139 -3.34 -7.86 18.92
C ARG A 139 -2.16 -7.05 19.43
N PRO A 140 -1.79 -7.16 20.72
CA PRO A 140 -0.53 -6.63 21.21
C PRO A 140 0.61 -7.08 20.30
N SER A 141 1.47 -6.17 19.87
CA SER A 141 2.50 -6.52 18.88
C SER A 141 3.46 -7.56 19.48
N ALA A 142 3.47 -8.77 18.95
CA ALA A 142 4.68 -9.59 18.98
C ALA A 142 5.74 -8.85 18.14
N GLU A 143 6.99 -8.78 18.61
CA GLU A 143 8.00 -7.90 18.03
C GLU A 143 8.06 -7.98 16.49
N ARG A 144 7.91 -6.82 15.83
CA ARG A 144 8.11 -6.58 14.38
C ARG A 144 7.07 -7.11 13.38
N VAL A 145 5.89 -7.59 13.81
CA VAL A 145 4.82 -7.96 12.87
C VAL A 145 3.77 -6.85 12.80
N TYR A 146 3.59 -6.25 11.61
CA TYR A 146 2.54 -5.23 11.38
C TYR A 146 1.14 -5.85 11.26
N ALA A 147 1.05 -6.92 10.48
CA ALA A 147 -0.16 -7.70 10.31
C ALA A 147 0.22 -9.16 9.98
N ARG A 148 -0.68 -10.10 10.27
CA ARG A 148 -0.55 -11.49 9.84
C ARG A 148 -1.91 -12.08 9.51
N THR A 149 -1.90 -12.95 8.50
CA THR A 149 -3.08 -13.73 8.11
C THR A 149 -3.03 -15.07 8.83
N MET A 150 -4.00 -15.28 9.71
CA MET A 150 -4.18 -16.51 10.45
C MET A 150 -5.35 -17.29 9.87
N ARG A 151 -5.23 -18.62 9.88
CA ARG A 151 -6.36 -19.50 9.61
C ARG A 151 -7.16 -19.67 10.88
N ASP A 152 -8.46 -19.44 10.80
CA ASP A 152 -9.37 -19.64 11.90
C ASP A 152 -10.18 -20.92 11.66
N ALA A 153 -10.26 -21.74 12.71
CA ALA A 153 -10.97 -23.02 12.67
C ALA A 153 -12.49 -22.82 12.69
N ALA A 154 -12.97 -21.64 13.06
CA ALA A 154 -14.38 -21.29 13.00
C ALA A 154 -14.87 -21.39 11.55
N LYS A 155 -15.90 -22.21 11.34
CA LYS A 155 -16.58 -22.32 10.04
C LYS A 155 -17.42 -21.05 9.84
N PRO A 156 -17.16 -20.25 8.80
CA PRO A 156 -17.96 -19.06 8.55
C PRO A 156 -19.39 -19.46 8.17
N SER A 157 -20.37 -18.66 8.61
CA SER A 157 -21.76 -18.82 8.21
C SER A 157 -21.95 -18.20 6.82
N HIS A 158 -22.20 -19.05 5.83
CA HIS A 158 -22.48 -18.63 4.46
C HIS A 158 -23.95 -18.91 4.13
N ALA A 159 -24.60 -17.96 3.45
CA ALA A 159 -25.86 -18.24 2.78
C ALA A 159 -25.63 -19.26 1.63
N ILE A 160 -26.67 -20.00 1.27
CA ILE A 160 -26.62 -20.97 0.15
C ILE A 160 -26.24 -20.27 -1.17
N SER A 161 -26.60 -18.99 -1.31
CA SER A 161 -26.22 -18.15 -2.44
C SER A 161 -24.74 -17.75 -2.45
N CYS A 162 -23.97 -17.96 -1.38
CA CYS A 162 -22.59 -17.51 -1.38
C CYS A 162 -21.74 -18.23 -2.43
N CYS A 163 -20.78 -17.52 -3.03
CA CYS A 163 -19.82 -18.10 -3.97
C CYS A 163 -19.11 -19.33 -3.36
N PRO A 164 -19.15 -20.52 -4.02
CA PRO A 164 -18.54 -21.75 -3.49
C PRO A 164 -17.05 -21.64 -3.16
N ALA A 165 -16.33 -20.74 -3.83
CA ALA A 165 -14.91 -20.48 -3.57
C ALA A 165 -14.64 -20.01 -2.13
N PHE A 166 -15.64 -19.37 -1.50
CA PHE A 166 -15.56 -18.84 -0.13
C PHE A 166 -16.28 -19.71 0.90
N GLN A 167 -17.08 -20.70 0.48
CA GLN A 167 -17.74 -21.68 1.36
C GLN A 167 -16.74 -22.74 1.91
N ARG A 168 -15.55 -22.30 2.31
CA ARG A 168 -14.48 -23.18 2.80
C ARG A 168 -14.70 -23.54 4.27
N ARG A 169 -14.02 -24.60 4.70
CA ARG A 169 -14.04 -25.06 6.10
C ARG A 169 -13.43 -24.05 7.07
N TYR A 170 -12.63 -23.11 6.59
CA TYR A 170 -11.85 -22.20 7.43
C TYR A 170 -12.16 -20.75 7.08
N SER A 171 -12.27 -19.93 8.11
CA SER A 171 -12.24 -18.49 7.99
C SER A 171 -10.80 -17.97 8.04
N CYS A 172 -10.63 -16.75 7.57
CA CYS A 172 -9.38 -16.02 7.54
C CYS A 172 -9.46 -14.93 8.62
N ARG A 173 -8.51 -14.93 9.56
CA ARG A 173 -8.41 -13.86 10.55
C ARG A 173 -7.18 -13.02 10.26
N ILE A 174 -7.39 -11.74 9.99
CA ILE A 174 -6.31 -10.77 9.79
C ILE A 174 -6.03 -10.13 11.15
N GLU A 175 -4.88 -10.48 11.73
CA GLU A 175 -4.43 -9.89 12.97
C GLU A 175 -3.54 -8.68 12.66
N LEU A 176 -3.93 -7.51 13.16
CA LEU A 176 -3.21 -6.24 13.04
C LEU A 176 -2.56 -5.92 14.39
N ALA A 177 -1.38 -5.29 14.38
CA ALA A 177 -0.79 -4.81 15.63
C ALA A 177 -1.69 -3.74 16.29
N ASP A 178 -1.83 -3.79 17.61
CA ASP A 178 -2.74 -2.94 18.38
C ASP A 178 -2.43 -1.44 18.29
N TYR A 179 -1.15 -1.07 18.13
CA TYR A 179 -0.79 0.34 17.87
C TYR A 179 -1.39 0.87 16.57
N PHE A 180 -1.85 0.01 15.64
CA PHE A 180 -2.64 0.47 14.49
C PHE A 180 -4.02 0.99 14.89
N ARG A 181 -4.59 0.51 15.99
CA ARG A 181 -5.85 1.05 16.52
C ARG A 181 -5.72 2.54 16.79
N ASN A 182 -4.57 2.99 17.30
CA ASN A 182 -4.31 4.40 17.55
C ASN A 182 -4.18 5.22 16.26
N TYR A 183 -3.67 4.63 15.16
CA TYR A 183 -3.67 5.30 13.86
C TYR A 183 -5.08 5.52 13.30
N TYR A 184 -6.03 4.69 13.73
CA TYR A 184 -7.42 4.77 13.29
C TYR A 184 -8.29 5.67 14.19
N SER A 185 -7.88 5.86 15.45
CA SER A 185 -8.56 6.78 16.37
C SER A 185 -8.06 8.21 16.26
N THR A 186 -6.83 8.42 15.76
CA THR A 186 -6.42 9.73 15.26
C THR A 186 -7.17 10.01 13.96
N GLU A 187 -7.60 11.24 13.72
CA GLU A 187 -8.30 11.67 12.49
C GLU A 187 -7.60 11.29 11.17
N TRP A 188 -6.35 10.82 11.24
CA TRP A 188 -5.47 10.56 10.13
C TRP A 188 -4.94 9.12 10.22
N GLY A 189 -5.42 8.27 9.32
CA GLY A 189 -4.82 6.95 9.10
C GLY A 189 -3.37 7.11 8.64
N TYR A 190 -2.51 6.14 8.96
CA TYR A 190 -1.12 6.14 8.47
C TYR A 190 -0.88 5.05 7.42
N GLY A 191 -1.91 4.22 7.16
CA GLY A 191 -1.77 2.98 6.41
C GLY A 191 -2.60 2.92 5.13
N TRP A 192 -3.82 3.47 5.15
CA TRP A 192 -4.68 3.35 3.98
C TRP A 192 -4.18 4.27 2.87
N GLU A 193 -3.64 5.44 3.18
CA GLU A 193 -3.13 6.41 2.22
C GLU A 193 -1.89 5.90 1.46
N HIS A 194 -1.05 5.10 2.13
CA HIS A 194 0.03 4.36 1.48
C HIS A 194 -0.48 3.37 0.43
N PHE A 195 -1.58 2.68 0.72
CA PHE A 195 -2.18 1.70 -0.17
C PHE A 195 -3.03 2.35 -1.27
N MET A 196 -3.82 3.36 -0.92
CA MET A 196 -4.79 4.02 -1.78
C MET A 196 -4.16 5.06 -2.70
N PHE A 197 -3.17 5.81 -2.21
CA PHE A 197 -2.53 6.90 -2.96
C PHE A 197 -1.07 6.62 -3.31
N GLY A 198 -0.52 5.46 -2.92
CA GLY A 198 0.91 5.19 -3.06
C GLY A 198 1.78 6.21 -2.32
N SER A 199 1.25 6.82 -1.26
CA SER A 199 1.82 8.02 -0.63
C SER A 199 2.29 7.77 0.79
N VAL A 200 3.45 8.34 1.14
CA VAL A 200 3.99 8.37 2.48
C VAL A 200 3.40 9.55 3.24
N ILE A 201 2.72 9.24 4.34
CA ILE A 201 2.34 10.24 5.34
C ILE A 201 3.48 10.33 6.35
N ASN A 202 4.07 11.52 6.48
CA ASN A 202 5.06 11.75 7.51
C ASN A 202 4.79 13.10 8.21
N PRO A 203 4.11 13.09 9.36
CA PRO A 203 3.90 14.27 10.18
C PRO A 203 5.21 14.99 10.45
N GLN A 204 5.20 16.32 10.36
CA GLN A 204 6.26 17.12 10.97
C GLN A 204 6.15 17.05 12.49
N ASP A 205 4.94 17.18 13.04
CA ASP A 205 4.63 16.98 14.45
C ASP A 205 3.51 15.94 14.61
N LYS A 206 3.83 14.81 15.24
CA LYS A 206 2.88 13.72 15.47
C LYS A 206 1.80 14.06 16.50
N LYS A 207 2.00 15.09 17.31
CA LYS A 207 1.07 15.51 18.37
C LYS A 207 0.13 16.62 17.92
N ARG A 208 0.48 17.35 16.86
CA ARG A 208 -0.29 18.48 16.36
C ARG A 208 -1.03 18.09 15.08
N PRO A 209 -2.38 18.04 15.12
CA PRO A 209 -3.20 17.85 13.93
C PRO A 209 -2.87 18.89 12.85
N GLY A 210 -3.01 18.50 11.57
CA GLY A 210 -2.85 19.41 10.44
C GLY A 210 -1.39 19.80 10.10
N THR A 211 -0.38 19.12 10.64
CA THR A 211 1.05 19.34 10.27
C THR A 211 1.58 18.28 9.30
N HIS A 212 0.67 17.53 8.68
CA HIS A 212 0.98 16.34 7.90
C HIS A 212 1.06 16.68 6.42
N LEU A 213 2.26 16.67 5.87
CA LEU A 213 2.45 16.74 4.43
C LEU A 213 2.46 15.33 3.85
N LEU A 214 1.72 15.16 2.76
CA LEU A 214 1.61 13.90 2.05
C LEU A 214 2.60 13.89 0.91
N MET A 215 3.39 12.83 0.84
CA MET A 215 4.38 12.65 -0.21
C MET A 215 4.08 11.40 -1.03
N ARG A 216 3.71 11.53 -2.29
CA ARG A 216 3.60 10.39 -3.21
C ARG A 216 4.99 9.80 -3.43
N LYS A 217 5.18 8.52 -3.11
CA LYS A 217 6.43 7.82 -3.43
C LYS A 217 6.28 7.16 -4.79
N VAL A 218 7.21 7.44 -5.70
CA VAL A 218 7.20 6.77 -7.01
C VAL A 218 7.66 5.33 -6.84
N TRP A 219 6.81 4.38 -7.24
CA TRP A 219 7.07 2.95 -7.08
C TRP A 219 7.98 2.44 -8.19
N ALA A 220 9.14 1.94 -7.79
CA ALA A 220 10.06 1.17 -8.63
C ALA A 220 10.79 0.15 -7.75
N ASP A 221 11.26 -0.94 -8.36
CA ASP A 221 12.22 -1.80 -7.69
C ASP A 221 13.51 -1.02 -7.38
N GLN A 222 14.28 -1.50 -6.41
CA GLN A 222 15.46 -0.78 -5.92
C GLN A 222 16.49 -0.52 -7.03
N ALA A 223 16.69 -1.49 -7.94
CA ALA A 223 17.68 -1.37 -9.01
C ALA A 223 17.25 -0.34 -10.06
N LEU A 224 15.98 -0.34 -10.45
CA LEU A 224 15.41 0.66 -11.36
C LEU A 224 15.45 2.06 -10.73
N ALA A 225 15.07 2.19 -9.46
CA ALA A 225 15.16 3.45 -8.73
C ALA A 225 16.61 3.97 -8.69
N ASP A 226 17.58 3.11 -8.37
CA ASP A 226 19.00 3.48 -8.33
C ASP A 226 19.52 3.90 -9.70
N LYS A 227 19.14 3.19 -10.78
CA LYS A 227 19.45 3.56 -12.17
C LYS A 227 18.85 4.93 -12.55
N ALA A 228 17.66 5.23 -12.04
CA ALA A 228 16.98 6.52 -12.20
C ALA A 228 17.43 7.60 -11.20
N GLY A 229 18.54 7.38 -10.48
CA GLY A 229 19.15 8.36 -9.59
C GLY A 229 18.66 8.32 -8.15
N GLY A 230 17.72 7.44 -7.80
CA GLY A 230 17.24 7.22 -6.44
C GLY A 230 15.72 7.11 -6.30
N LYS A 231 15.26 6.94 -5.06
CA LYS A 231 13.82 6.95 -4.72
C LYS A 231 13.29 8.37 -4.75
N GLU A 232 12.23 8.60 -5.51
CA GLU A 232 11.57 9.90 -5.66
C GLU A 232 10.29 9.99 -4.81
N TYR A 233 10.09 11.17 -4.24
CA TYR A 233 8.92 11.58 -3.45
C TYR A 233 8.42 12.92 -3.99
N CYS A 234 7.12 13.02 -4.21
CA CYS A 234 6.46 14.21 -4.75
C CYS A 234 5.43 14.72 -3.74
N ASP A 235 5.31 16.02 -3.54
CA ASP A 235 4.26 16.55 -2.68
C ASP A 235 2.85 16.27 -3.23
N VAL A 236 1.89 16.12 -2.31
CA VAL A 236 0.47 15.92 -2.60
C VAL A 236 -0.34 16.90 -1.75
N PRO A 237 -1.11 17.82 -2.36
CA PRO A 237 -1.93 18.77 -1.61
C PRO A 237 -3.13 18.06 -0.95
N MET A 238 -3.52 18.52 0.25
CA MET A 238 -4.71 18.01 0.92
C MET A 238 -5.98 18.21 0.09
N SER A 239 -6.05 19.25 -0.76
CA SER A 239 -7.18 19.44 -1.67
C SER A 239 -7.33 18.35 -2.72
N TYR A 240 -6.23 17.73 -3.16
CA TYR A 240 -6.32 16.54 -4.01
C TYR A 240 -6.90 15.35 -3.24
N ILE A 241 -6.51 15.15 -1.98
CA ILE A 241 -7.01 14.04 -1.16
C ILE A 241 -8.48 14.22 -0.82
N ALA A 242 -8.89 15.43 -0.47
CA ALA A 242 -10.26 15.75 -0.12
C ALA A 242 -11.25 15.40 -1.25
N LYS A 243 -10.83 15.54 -2.53
CA LYS A 243 -11.62 15.11 -3.69
C LYS A 243 -12.03 13.64 -3.61
N TRP A 244 -11.20 12.75 -3.08
CA TRP A 244 -11.56 11.33 -2.94
C TRP A 244 -12.73 11.10 -1.98
N PHE A 245 -12.98 12.02 -1.05
CA PHE A 245 -14.14 12.01 -0.15
C PHE A 245 -15.36 12.73 -0.73
N ARG A 246 -15.36 13.01 -2.04
CA ARG A 246 -16.44 13.68 -2.75
C ARG A 246 -17.16 12.70 -3.68
N LYS A 247 -18.50 12.70 -3.64
CA LYS A 247 -19.33 11.89 -4.55
C LYS A 247 -19.03 12.19 -6.01
N GLU A 248 -18.77 13.45 -6.32
CA GLU A 248 -18.50 13.93 -7.67
C GLU A 248 -17.28 13.22 -8.28
N THR A 249 -16.22 13.01 -7.48
CA THR A 249 -15.05 12.23 -7.90
C THR A 249 -15.42 10.79 -8.24
N TRP A 250 -16.29 10.19 -7.44
CA TRP A 250 -16.75 8.81 -7.67
C TRP A 250 -17.68 8.68 -8.87
N ASN A 251 -18.51 9.68 -9.14
CA ASN A 251 -19.32 9.73 -10.36
C ASN A 251 -18.42 9.80 -11.60
N THR A 252 -17.40 10.66 -11.58
CA THR A 252 -16.40 10.74 -12.66
C THR A 252 -15.69 9.39 -12.87
N ILE A 253 -15.30 8.69 -11.80
CA ILE A 253 -14.66 7.37 -11.90
C ILE A 253 -15.61 6.30 -12.44
N ALA A 254 -16.89 6.36 -12.06
CA ALA A 254 -17.90 5.44 -12.56
C ALA A 254 -18.11 5.62 -14.08
N GLU A 255 -18.15 6.86 -14.55
CA GLU A 255 -18.39 7.21 -15.95
C GLU A 255 -17.15 7.01 -16.84
N GLN A 256 -15.99 7.48 -16.38
CA GLN A 256 -14.79 7.65 -17.20
C GLN A 256 -13.64 6.72 -16.78
N GLY A 257 -13.82 5.98 -15.69
CA GLY A 257 -12.81 5.09 -15.13
C GLY A 257 -11.83 5.77 -14.18
N PRO A 258 -10.98 4.98 -13.48
CA PRO A 258 -10.07 5.47 -12.44
C PRO A 258 -9.04 6.49 -12.92
N THR A 259 -8.70 6.50 -14.21
CA THR A 259 -7.70 7.41 -14.78
C THR A 259 -8.24 8.80 -15.07
N ALA A 260 -9.54 9.04 -14.90
CA ALA A 260 -10.17 10.34 -15.11
C ALA A 260 -9.81 11.37 -14.03
N ILE A 261 -9.39 10.90 -12.85
CA ILE A 261 -8.88 11.79 -11.80
C ILE A 261 -7.43 12.15 -12.13
N VAL A 262 -7.22 13.39 -12.53
CA VAL A 262 -5.90 13.94 -12.86
C VAL A 262 -4.99 13.85 -11.64
N LEU A 263 -3.74 13.43 -11.85
CA LEU A 263 -2.73 13.39 -10.79
C LEU A 263 -2.52 14.77 -10.14
N PRO A 264 -2.17 14.83 -8.85
CA PRO A 264 -1.90 16.10 -8.18
C PRO A 264 -0.72 16.81 -8.85
N THR A 265 -0.80 18.13 -8.96
CA THR A 265 0.34 18.96 -9.38
C THR A 265 1.38 18.97 -8.27
N SER A 266 2.60 18.51 -8.58
CA SER A 266 3.71 18.57 -7.64
C SER A 266 4.46 19.91 -7.76
N HIS A 267 4.70 20.55 -6.62
CA HIS A 267 5.41 21.82 -6.49
C HIS A 267 6.91 21.60 -6.18
N PHE A 268 7.24 20.48 -5.54
CA PHE A 268 8.60 20.06 -5.31
C PHE A 268 8.75 18.54 -5.28
N LYS A 269 9.94 18.07 -5.65
CA LYS A 269 10.32 16.66 -5.57
C LYS A 269 11.53 16.50 -4.68
N ILE A 270 11.52 15.44 -3.89
CA ILE A 270 12.65 15.03 -3.06
C ILE A 270 13.12 13.66 -3.53
N GLN A 271 14.39 13.53 -3.86
CA GLN A 271 15.00 12.27 -4.28
C GLN A 271 16.08 11.85 -3.29
N SER A 272 15.99 10.62 -2.80
CA SER A 272 17.04 9.96 -2.02
C SER A 272 18.05 9.31 -2.97
N SER A 273 19.17 9.98 -3.25
CA SER A 273 20.16 9.50 -4.22
C SER A 273 21.33 8.77 -3.58
N ASN A 274 21.43 7.47 -3.85
CA ASN A 274 22.60 6.67 -3.49
C ASN A 274 23.84 7.09 -4.31
N LYS A 275 23.65 7.43 -5.60
CA LYS A 275 24.73 7.84 -6.51
C LYS A 275 25.48 9.08 -6.00
N TYR A 276 24.76 10.08 -5.50
CA TYR A 276 25.36 11.32 -5.02
C TYR A 276 25.62 11.33 -3.52
N GLY A 277 25.20 10.29 -2.78
CA GLY A 277 25.17 10.31 -1.33
C GLY A 277 24.48 11.58 -0.82
N ALA A 278 23.35 11.95 -1.42
CA ALA A 278 22.68 13.22 -1.18
C ALA A 278 21.14 13.10 -1.26
N TRP A 279 20.46 14.01 -0.60
CA TRP A 279 19.09 14.37 -0.94
C TRP A 279 19.11 15.40 -2.07
N ILE A 280 18.36 15.16 -3.12
CA ILE A 280 18.18 16.11 -4.22
C ILE A 280 16.77 16.68 -4.12
N VAL A 281 16.65 17.99 -4.01
CA VAL A 281 15.38 18.70 -4.06
C VAL A 281 15.26 19.41 -5.40
N ALA A 282 14.19 19.13 -6.13
CA ALA A 282 13.85 19.80 -7.37
C ALA A 282 12.60 20.65 -7.16
N SER A 283 12.61 21.92 -7.59
CA SER A 283 11.43 22.79 -7.57
C SER A 283 11.52 23.89 -8.64
N ALA A 284 10.36 24.46 -9.00
CA ALA A 284 10.26 25.66 -9.83
C ALA A 284 10.44 26.97 -9.04
N HIS A 285 10.49 26.87 -7.71
CA HIS A 285 10.46 27.99 -6.78
C HIS A 285 11.87 28.29 -6.24
N PRO A 286 12.57 29.32 -6.77
CA PRO A 286 13.94 29.66 -6.36
C PRO A 286 14.08 30.00 -4.87
N GLU A 287 13.02 30.52 -4.24
CA GLU A 287 12.96 30.85 -2.82
C GLU A 287 13.21 29.63 -1.91
N ILE A 288 12.87 28.41 -2.35
CA ILE A 288 13.14 27.17 -1.60
C ILE A 288 14.65 26.98 -1.37
N LYS A 289 15.49 27.42 -2.30
CA LYS A 289 16.95 27.23 -2.21
C LYS A 289 17.49 27.81 -0.90
N LYS A 290 17.06 29.02 -0.54
CA LYS A 290 17.51 29.71 0.68
C LYS A 290 17.10 28.93 1.94
N ASP A 291 15.87 28.43 1.98
CA ASP A 291 15.38 27.62 3.11
C ASP A 291 16.15 26.29 3.23
N LEU A 292 16.52 25.66 2.11
CA LEU A 292 17.34 24.46 2.08
C LEU A 292 18.80 24.72 2.51
N GLU A 293 19.37 25.88 2.17
CA GLU A 293 20.72 26.28 2.62
C GLU A 293 20.77 26.47 4.14
N ILE A 294 19.72 27.09 4.72
CA ILE A 294 19.55 27.21 6.17
C ILE A 294 19.48 25.81 6.80
N LEU A 295 18.62 24.94 6.28
CA LEU A 295 18.49 23.56 6.76
C LEU A 295 19.82 22.77 6.68
N HIS A 296 20.53 22.86 5.55
CA HIS A 296 21.82 22.20 5.35
C HIS A 296 22.84 22.70 6.38
N SER A 297 22.87 24.01 6.64
CA SER A 297 23.76 24.60 7.65
C SER A 297 23.44 24.11 9.06
N HIS A 298 22.15 23.92 9.38
CA HIS A 298 21.72 23.29 10.63
C HIS A 298 22.20 21.84 10.73
N TRP A 299 22.06 21.05 9.66
CA TRP A 299 22.53 19.66 9.62
C TRP A 299 24.04 19.55 9.81
N LYS A 300 24.83 20.42 9.16
CA LYS A 300 26.29 20.47 9.34
C LYS A 300 26.69 20.77 10.78
N ARG A 301 26.06 21.77 11.42
CA ARG A 301 26.33 22.12 12.82
C ARG A 301 25.99 20.97 13.77
N HIS A 302 24.87 20.28 13.52
CA HIS A 302 24.45 19.14 14.33
C HIS A 302 25.40 17.94 14.18
N ALA A 303 25.80 17.61 12.95
CA ALA A 303 26.74 16.54 12.67
C ALA A 303 28.12 16.79 13.31
N GLY A 304 28.61 18.05 13.29
CA GLY A 304 29.85 18.43 13.96
C GLY A 304 29.82 18.16 15.47
N ARG A 305 28.71 18.49 16.14
CA ARG A 305 28.55 18.24 17.60
C ARG A 305 28.57 16.76 17.95
N LEU A 306 27.92 15.92 17.15
CA LEU A 306 27.90 14.46 17.37
C LEU A 306 29.30 13.85 17.21
N ASN A 307 30.07 14.30 16.21
CA ASN A 307 31.42 13.82 15.99
C ASN A 307 32.38 14.22 17.13
N SER A 308 32.17 15.37 17.77
CA SER A 308 32.99 15.80 18.92
C SER A 308 32.71 15.04 20.21
N GLN A 309 31.54 14.39 20.34
CA GLN A 309 31.14 13.71 21.58
C GLN A 309 31.37 12.18 21.55
N SER A 310 31.52 11.58 20.37
CA SER A 310 31.68 10.12 20.25
C SER A 310 33.17 9.72 20.23
N GLY A 311 33.78 9.65 21.42
CA GLY A 311 35.11 9.04 21.61
C GLY A 311 35.13 7.51 21.49
N SER A 312 33.97 6.87 21.31
CA SER A 312 33.83 5.43 21.09
C SER A 312 33.63 5.11 19.60
N SER A 313 34.26 4.02 19.17
CA SER A 313 34.36 3.49 17.80
C SER A 313 33.19 3.81 16.85
N PRO A 314 33.47 4.09 15.57
CA PRO A 314 32.46 4.46 14.59
C PRO A 314 31.35 3.40 14.56
N PRO A 315 30.07 3.79 14.63
CA PRO A 315 28.96 2.85 14.58
C PRO A 315 29.08 2.02 13.31
N SER A 316 29.05 0.69 13.47
CA SER A 316 29.17 -0.27 12.38
C SER A 316 28.26 0.14 11.23
N ALA A 317 28.83 0.24 10.01
CA ALA A 317 28.32 0.56 8.66
C ALA A 317 26.80 0.79 8.42
N ALA A 318 26.06 1.33 9.37
CA ALA A 318 24.67 1.68 9.32
C ALA A 318 24.58 3.00 8.58
N ARG A 319 24.85 2.89 7.28
CA ARG A 319 24.64 3.85 6.19
C ARG A 319 24.45 5.25 6.73
N LEU A 320 25.56 5.96 6.98
CA LEU A 320 25.56 7.39 7.23
C LEU A 320 24.63 8.03 6.19
N ARG A 321 23.42 8.36 6.63
CA ARG A 321 22.40 8.88 5.74
C ARG A 321 22.92 10.20 5.20
N PRO A 322 22.59 10.53 3.94
CA PRO A 322 23.16 11.69 3.29
C PRO A 322 22.82 12.99 4.04
N TYR A 323 23.83 13.60 4.68
CA TYR A 323 23.74 14.95 5.26
C TYR A 323 23.84 16.06 4.20
N ARG A 324 24.04 15.67 2.93
CA ARG A 324 24.18 16.60 1.82
C ARG A 324 22.83 16.86 1.18
N ILE A 325 22.47 18.13 1.08
CA ILE A 325 21.30 18.60 0.33
C ILE A 325 21.81 19.25 -0.96
N LEU A 326 21.28 18.79 -2.09
CA LEU A 326 21.46 19.39 -3.41
C LEU A 326 20.11 19.98 -3.86
N TRP A 327 20.14 21.13 -4.51
CA TRP A 327 18.94 21.77 -5.05
C TRP A 327 19.09 21.98 -6.56
N LYS A 328 17.97 21.82 -7.28
CA LYS A 328 17.89 22.03 -8.73
C LYS A 328 16.63 22.80 -9.08
N LEU A 329 16.80 23.91 -9.80
CA LEU A 329 15.69 24.62 -10.43
C LEU A 329 15.17 23.81 -11.63
N VAL A 330 13.87 23.53 -11.66
CA VAL A 330 13.17 22.80 -12.73
C VAL A 330 11.84 23.46 -13.05
N SER A 331 11.37 23.40 -14.29
CA SER A 331 10.05 23.95 -14.62
C SER A 331 8.91 23.11 -14.03
N THR A 332 7.73 23.70 -13.84
CA THR A 332 6.51 23.02 -13.37
C THR A 332 6.18 21.80 -14.23
N THR A 333 6.33 21.87 -15.55
CA THR A 333 6.12 20.74 -16.46
C THR A 333 7.10 19.59 -16.18
N LYS A 334 8.37 19.90 -15.92
CA LYS A 334 9.38 18.87 -15.61
C LYS A 334 9.15 18.24 -14.24
N LEU A 335 8.56 18.97 -13.28
CA LEU A 335 8.15 18.41 -12.00
C LEU A 335 7.04 17.37 -12.14
N GLN A 336 6.21 17.42 -13.19
CA GLN A 336 5.14 16.42 -13.37
C GLN A 336 5.64 15.10 -13.99
N VAL A 337 6.92 15.01 -14.38
CA VAL A 337 7.51 13.81 -14.97
C VAL A 337 8.25 13.02 -13.90
N ASP A 338 7.80 11.79 -13.65
CA ASP A 338 8.43 10.87 -12.70
C ASP A 338 9.83 10.44 -13.17
N ASN A 339 10.78 10.29 -12.24
CA ASN A 339 12.16 9.91 -12.60
C ASN A 339 12.29 8.47 -13.12
N VAL A 340 11.36 7.60 -12.72
CA VAL A 340 11.24 6.23 -13.21
C VAL A 340 10.04 6.13 -14.17
N PRO A 341 10.13 5.30 -15.22
CA PRO A 341 8.98 5.03 -16.07
C PRO A 341 7.87 4.38 -15.24
N VAL A 342 6.76 5.09 -15.05
CA VAL A 342 5.55 4.49 -14.46
C VAL A 342 4.83 3.74 -15.57
N PRO A 343 4.49 2.44 -15.38
CA PRO A 343 3.71 1.70 -16.35
C PRO A 343 2.41 2.45 -16.65
N ILE A 344 2.30 2.99 -17.87
CA ILE A 344 1.07 3.61 -18.34
C ILE A 344 0.10 2.47 -18.57
N ARG A 345 -1.03 2.45 -17.85
CA ARG A 345 -2.13 1.56 -18.23
C ARG A 345 -2.59 2.03 -19.61
N PRO A 346 -2.52 1.19 -20.65
CA PRO A 346 -2.99 1.59 -21.96
C PRO A 346 -4.45 2.04 -21.80
N PRO A 347 -4.83 3.21 -22.34
CA PRO A 347 -6.22 3.64 -22.29
C PRO A 347 -7.06 2.51 -22.90
N PRO A 348 -8.25 2.23 -22.35
CA PRO A 348 -9.17 1.31 -23.00
C PRO A 348 -9.31 1.79 -24.44
N LYS A 349 -8.92 0.95 -25.42
CA LYS A 349 -9.07 1.29 -26.84
C LYS A 349 -10.52 1.72 -27.01
N SER A 350 -10.75 2.99 -27.35
CA SER A 350 -12.09 3.48 -27.65
C SER A 350 -12.66 2.53 -28.68
N ARG A 351 -13.69 1.76 -28.27
CA ARG A 351 -14.34 0.84 -29.19
C ARG A 351 -14.85 1.70 -30.35
N PRO A 352 -14.54 1.36 -31.61
CA PRO A 352 -15.26 1.96 -32.72
C PRO A 352 -16.75 1.74 -32.45
N SER A 353 -17.53 2.81 -32.58
CA SER A 353 -18.99 2.77 -32.46
C SER A 353 -19.50 1.63 -33.34
N SER A 354 -20.01 0.58 -32.69
CA SER A 354 -20.44 -0.65 -33.34
C SER A 354 -21.67 -0.38 -34.19
N THR A 355 -21.48 -0.03 -35.46
CA THR A 355 -22.50 -0.19 -36.49
C THR A 355 -22.68 -1.70 -36.70
N CYS A 356 -23.80 -2.20 -36.18
CA CYS A 356 -24.50 -3.45 -36.48
C CYS A 356 -23.72 -4.50 -37.30
N VAL A 357 -23.32 -5.61 -36.66
CA VAL A 357 -23.08 -6.88 -37.34
C VAL A 357 -23.91 -7.96 -36.66
N GLN A 358 -24.71 -8.62 -37.48
CA GLN A 358 -25.78 -9.55 -37.11
C GLN A 358 -25.24 -10.86 -36.50
N SER A 359 -25.92 -11.24 -35.42
CA SER A 359 -26.17 -12.57 -34.86
C SER A 359 -25.48 -13.78 -35.51
N LEU A 360 -24.62 -14.43 -34.71
CA LEU A 360 -24.37 -15.86 -34.79
C LEU A 360 -24.74 -16.49 -33.44
N THR A 361 -25.84 -17.23 -33.46
CA THR A 361 -26.41 -17.96 -32.33
C THR A 361 -25.47 -19.12 -31.97
N GLN A 362 -24.73 -19.00 -30.87
CA GLN A 362 -24.04 -20.12 -30.24
C GLN A 362 -24.80 -20.57 -29.00
N THR A 363 -25.31 -21.79 -29.06
CA THR A 363 -25.96 -22.52 -27.97
C THR A 363 -24.93 -22.80 -26.86
N MET A 364 -25.30 -22.44 -25.63
CA MET A 364 -24.47 -22.50 -24.43
C MET A 364 -24.26 -23.92 -23.89
N PRO A 365 -23.10 -24.26 -23.31
CA PRO A 365 -22.98 -25.35 -22.35
C PRO A 365 -23.40 -24.86 -20.96
N ALA A 366 -24.14 -25.73 -20.25
CA ALA A 366 -24.45 -25.60 -18.83
C ALA A 366 -23.18 -25.40 -17.99
N CYS A 367 -23.33 -24.67 -16.88
CA CYS A 367 -22.32 -24.38 -15.86
C CYS A 367 -21.41 -25.60 -15.57
N TYR A 368 -20.24 -25.64 -16.23
CA TYR A 368 -19.23 -26.64 -15.94
C TYR A 368 -18.67 -26.38 -14.54
N LYS A 369 -18.53 -27.47 -13.78
CA LYS A 369 -17.82 -27.49 -12.49
C LYS A 369 -16.51 -26.71 -12.62
N PRO A 370 -16.15 -25.86 -11.64
CA PRO A 370 -14.90 -25.11 -11.69
C PRO A 370 -13.72 -26.07 -11.88
N THR A 371 -12.90 -25.83 -12.91
CA THR A 371 -11.59 -26.45 -13.01
C THR A 371 -10.80 -26.10 -11.75
N LYS A 372 -10.19 -27.10 -11.10
CA LYS A 372 -9.51 -26.99 -9.78
C LYS A 372 -8.76 -25.66 -9.64
N THR A 373 -9.08 -24.89 -8.60
CA THR A 373 -8.45 -23.59 -8.34
C THR A 373 -7.08 -23.75 -7.67
N LEU A 374 -6.20 -22.73 -7.79
CA LEU A 374 -4.81 -22.67 -7.27
C LEU A 374 -4.56 -23.28 -5.87
N LEU A 375 -5.55 -23.21 -4.98
CA LEU A 375 -5.43 -23.77 -3.63
C LEU A 375 -5.53 -25.30 -3.60
N GLU A 376 -6.33 -25.90 -4.48
CA GLU A 376 -6.52 -27.36 -4.52
C GLU A 376 -5.28 -28.04 -5.12
N THR A 377 -4.68 -27.46 -6.17
CA THR A 377 -3.47 -28.01 -6.80
C THR A 377 -2.27 -28.02 -5.85
N LYS A 378 -2.10 -26.99 -5.01
CA LYS A 378 -1.03 -26.97 -4.00
C LYS A 378 -1.27 -27.95 -2.85
N GLN A 379 -2.54 -28.22 -2.51
CA GLN A 379 -2.88 -29.13 -1.42
C GLN A 379 -2.69 -30.60 -1.83
N ASP A 380 -2.89 -30.90 -3.11
CA ASP A 380 -2.59 -32.22 -3.69
C ASP A 380 -1.07 -32.46 -3.80
N SER A 381 -0.27 -31.46 -4.22
CA SER A 381 1.21 -31.60 -4.28
C SER A 381 1.88 -31.74 -2.90
N ILE A 382 1.32 -31.16 -1.84
CA ILE A 382 1.84 -31.35 -0.46
C ILE A 382 1.52 -32.75 0.06
N LYS A 383 0.39 -33.34 -0.33
CA LYS A 383 0.05 -34.72 0.05
C LYS A 383 0.93 -35.75 -0.66
N GLU A 384 1.29 -35.52 -1.93
CA GLU A 384 2.26 -36.36 -2.63
C GLU A 384 3.65 -36.28 -2.01
N ALA A 385 4.12 -35.10 -1.60
CA ALA A 385 5.42 -34.94 -0.96
C ALA A 385 5.52 -35.62 0.42
N ILE A 386 4.41 -35.70 1.16
CA ILE A 386 4.37 -36.36 2.48
C ILE A 386 4.18 -37.89 2.35
N GLY A 387 3.52 -38.35 1.28
CA GLY A 387 3.34 -39.78 0.99
C GLY A 387 4.60 -40.52 0.52
N SER A 388 5.66 -39.80 0.15
CA SER A 388 6.93 -40.40 -0.35
C SER A 388 8.07 -40.43 0.68
N SER A 389 7.84 -40.06 1.95
CA SER A 389 8.88 -40.04 3.00
C SER A 389 8.75 -41.13 4.09
N SER A 390 7.87 -42.11 3.93
CA SER A 390 7.81 -43.27 4.83
C SER A 390 8.54 -44.47 4.23
N ASN A 391 9.88 -44.45 4.21
CA ASN A 391 10.75 -45.63 4.09
C ASN A 391 12.22 -45.20 4.24
N LEU A 392 12.61 -44.76 5.44
CA LEU A 392 14.03 -44.76 5.83
C LEU A 392 14.17 -44.72 7.36
N GLU A 393 13.81 -45.82 8.03
CA GLU A 393 14.28 -46.10 9.39
C GLU A 393 15.19 -47.33 9.34
N ARG A 394 16.50 -47.10 9.35
CA ARG A 394 17.48 -48.05 9.88
C ARG A 394 18.78 -47.34 10.26
N SER A 395 19.19 -47.62 11.51
CA SER A 395 20.50 -47.46 12.15
C SER A 395 21.09 -46.05 12.28
N ASN A 396 21.22 -45.57 13.52
CA ASN A 396 22.51 -45.72 14.22
C ASN A 396 22.38 -45.37 15.71
N ASP A 397 22.77 -46.34 16.53
CA ASP A 397 23.20 -46.18 17.91
C ASP A 397 24.52 -45.39 18.00
N THR A 398 24.80 -44.94 19.23
CA THR A 398 26.11 -44.53 19.79
C THR A 398 26.47 -43.06 19.72
N PHE A 399 26.21 -42.30 20.79
CA PHE A 399 27.27 -41.78 21.66
C PHE A 399 26.67 -41.08 22.90
N GLN A 400 27.01 -41.61 24.07
CA GLN A 400 26.73 -41.03 25.37
C GLN A 400 28.03 -40.40 25.90
N GLN A 401 27.86 -39.32 26.67
CA GLN A 401 28.68 -38.93 27.83
C GLN A 401 29.86 -37.94 27.65
N ARG A 402 29.72 -36.80 28.36
CA ARG A 402 30.70 -35.83 28.94
C ARG A 402 30.18 -34.41 28.66
N GLN A 403 30.08 -33.46 29.58
CA GLN A 403 30.55 -33.29 30.96
C GLN A 403 29.71 -32.13 31.53
N GLU A 404 29.19 -32.27 32.74
CA GLU A 404 28.85 -31.12 33.61
C GLU A 404 29.72 -31.24 34.86
N THR A 405 30.51 -30.20 35.15
CA THR A 405 30.98 -29.87 36.51
C THR A 405 31.61 -28.48 36.52
N HIS A 406 30.93 -27.60 37.27
CA HIS A 406 31.40 -26.46 38.08
C HIS A 406 32.09 -25.25 37.40
N GLY A 407 31.84 -24.02 37.84
CA GLY A 407 31.09 -23.58 39.03
C GLY A 407 31.01 -22.06 39.16
N ILE A 408 30.31 -21.67 40.25
CA ILE A 408 30.40 -20.47 41.09
C ILE A 408 30.75 -19.15 40.40
#